data_AF-D4D4D7-F1
#
_entry.id   AF-D4D4D7-F1
#
_cell.length_a   1.000
_cell.length_b   1.000
_cell.length_c   1.000
_cell.angle_alpha   90.00
_cell.angle_beta   90.00
_cell.angle_gamma   90.00
#
_symmetry.space_group_name_H-M   'P 1'
#
loop_
_entity.id
_entity.type
_entity.pdbx_description
1 polymer ?
#
loop_
_entity_poly.entity_id
_entity_poly.type
_entity_poly.pdbx_seq_one_letter_code
_entity_poly.pdbx_strand_id
1 'polypeptide(L)'
;MPPTDEITEDEEMFEDEYSQPPFEPFKDLCKRRFLWYYETYKNTMAEAETKCPVGSRFQRMQFEFTGNTMDGHFNYTELTKRLDAIKNAIMKETDSWAEMGRKAIKNETRIAVNLQRQYEQIVEDLKNKRHFTIDISLDEGNPLVWMLTYFGRPMTHLDGGIFRIKIALSPNFPDEQPRVIVQTPLFHHRISKDGILCYFPKKLEDMKAHVEAIVEALEDESPPYDPRATVNPECSKLFWGSAEDKKKYNRMLRRSVQRSIE
;
A
#
# COMPACT_ATOMS: atom_id res chain seq x y z
N MET A 1 7.14 68.65 -2.62
CA MET A 1 6.88 67.46 -1.80
C MET A 1 5.39 67.34 -1.57
N PRO A 2 4.74 66.34 -2.18
CA PRO A 2 3.65 65.58 -1.59
C PRO A 2 4.15 64.16 -1.21
N PRO A 3 3.39 63.40 -0.41
CA PRO A 3 3.91 62.33 0.43
C PRO A 3 4.18 61.06 -0.35
N THR A 4 5.24 60.36 0.05
CA THR A 4 5.51 58.95 -0.23
C THR A 4 4.38 58.10 0.37
N ASP A 5 3.65 57.38 -0.47
CA ASP A 5 2.78 56.28 -0.04
C ASP A 5 3.69 55.17 0.53
N GLU A 6 3.80 55.15 1.86
CA GLU A 6 4.32 54.01 2.59
C GLU A 6 3.34 52.86 2.39
N ILE A 7 3.76 51.87 1.60
CA ILE A 7 3.12 50.56 1.52
C ILE A 7 3.27 49.95 2.91
N THR A 8 2.17 49.89 3.65
CA THR A 8 2.11 49.24 4.96
C THR A 8 2.44 47.77 4.80
N GLU A 9 3.46 47.29 5.54
CA GLU A 9 3.89 45.88 5.63
C GLU A 9 2.79 44.91 6.12
N ASP A 10 1.60 45.42 6.42
CA ASP A 10 0.46 44.67 6.95
C ASP A 10 -0.39 43.97 5.86
N GLU A 11 -0.22 44.30 4.56
CA GLU A 11 -0.95 43.62 3.46
C GLU A 11 -0.31 42.30 3.01
N GLU A 12 0.97 42.05 3.28
CA GLU A 12 1.66 40.80 2.92
C GLU A 12 1.37 39.64 3.90
N MET A 13 0.77 39.90 5.07
CA MET A 13 0.51 38.86 6.08
C MET A 13 -0.80 38.08 5.90
N PHE A 14 -1.67 38.45 4.96
CA PHE A 14 -3.01 37.87 4.82
C PHE A 14 -3.18 36.88 3.64
N GLU A 15 -2.17 36.68 2.79
CA GLU A 15 -2.28 35.77 1.63
C GLU A 15 -1.92 34.30 1.93
N ASP A 16 -1.19 34.01 3.01
CA ASP A 16 -0.69 32.65 3.27
C ASP A 16 -1.69 31.72 3.98
N GLU A 17 -2.83 32.22 4.48
CA GLU A 17 -3.78 31.41 5.27
C GLU A 17 -4.91 30.76 4.44
N TYR A 18 -5.04 31.08 3.15
CA TYR A 18 -6.10 30.57 2.27
C TYR A 18 -5.65 29.68 1.11
N SER A 19 -4.35 29.39 0.99
CA SER A 19 -3.87 28.40 0.00
C SER A 19 -4.07 26.98 0.53
N GLN A 20 -5.33 26.59 0.80
CA GLN A 20 -5.62 25.16 0.89
C GLN A 20 -5.12 24.51 -0.41
N PRO A 21 -4.19 23.55 -0.35
CA PRO A 21 -3.68 22.91 -1.54
C PRO A 21 -4.87 22.37 -2.34
N PRO A 22 -4.83 22.46 -3.68
CA PRO A 22 -5.94 22.02 -4.52
C PRO A 22 -6.32 20.59 -4.16
N PHE A 23 -7.63 20.33 -4.09
CA PHE A 23 -8.16 19.00 -3.79
C PHE A 23 -7.62 17.98 -4.80
N GLU A 24 -6.72 17.10 -4.34
CA GLU A 24 -6.09 16.04 -5.14
C GLU A 24 -6.61 14.66 -4.69
N PRO A 25 -7.83 14.25 -5.10
CA PRO A 25 -8.49 13.04 -4.60
C PRO A 25 -7.72 11.75 -4.86
N PHE A 26 -6.79 11.77 -5.82
CA PHE A 26 -6.08 10.59 -6.29
C PHE A 26 -4.66 10.47 -5.74
N LYS A 27 -4.17 11.43 -4.96
CA LYS A 27 -2.78 11.44 -4.50
C LYS A 27 -2.44 10.19 -3.70
N ASP A 28 -3.26 9.87 -2.70
CA ASP A 28 -3.07 8.68 -1.87
C ASP A 28 -3.30 7.38 -2.65
N LEU A 29 -4.32 7.36 -3.52
CA LEU A 29 -4.63 6.22 -4.37
C LEU A 29 -3.46 5.86 -5.29
N CYS A 30 -2.80 6.86 -5.88
CA CYS A 30 -1.62 6.70 -6.71
C CYS A 30 -0.45 6.12 -5.90
N LYS A 31 -0.17 6.65 -4.70
CA LYS A 31 0.88 6.11 -3.80
C LYS A 31 0.64 4.64 -3.49
N ARG A 32 -0.59 4.26 -3.12
CA ARG A 32 -0.95 2.86 -2.82
C ARG A 32 -0.76 1.94 -4.02
N ARG A 33 -1.33 2.31 -5.17
CA ARG A 33 -1.24 1.51 -6.40
C ARG A 33 0.20 1.40 -6.88
N PHE A 34 0.99 2.46 -6.71
CA PHE A 34 2.42 2.42 -7.00
C PHE A 34 3.12 1.34 -6.19
N LEU A 35 2.87 1.25 -4.88
CA LEU A 35 3.44 0.18 -4.04
C LEU A 35 2.95 -1.21 -4.46
N TRP A 36 1.69 -1.36 -4.87
CA TRP A 36 1.15 -2.63 -5.34
C TRP A 36 1.85 -3.13 -6.62
N TYR A 37 2.04 -2.25 -7.60
CA TYR A 37 2.59 -2.64 -8.91
C TYR A 37 4.09 -2.42 -9.06
N TYR A 38 4.77 -2.06 -7.98
CA TYR A 38 6.19 -1.77 -7.97
C TYR A 38 7.04 -2.88 -8.62
N GLU A 39 6.77 -4.13 -8.26
CA GLU A 39 7.45 -5.29 -8.84
C GLU A 39 7.14 -5.49 -10.32
N THR A 40 5.91 -5.23 -10.73
CA THR A 40 5.52 -5.27 -12.15
C THR A 40 6.31 -4.25 -12.96
N TYR A 41 6.53 -3.04 -12.44
CA TYR A 41 7.38 -2.04 -13.09
C TYR A 41 8.82 -2.52 -13.24
N LYS A 42 9.43 -3.04 -12.16
CA LYS A 42 10.79 -3.59 -12.20
C LYS A 42 10.94 -4.74 -13.19
N ASN A 43 10.00 -5.69 -13.18
CA ASN A 43 10.02 -6.84 -14.10
C ASN A 43 9.87 -6.38 -15.55
N THR A 44 8.94 -5.46 -15.83
CA THR A 44 8.74 -4.91 -17.18
C THR A 44 10.00 -4.23 -17.70
N MET A 45 10.70 -3.50 -16.84
CA MET A 45 11.97 -2.87 -17.20
C MET A 45 13.05 -3.90 -17.51
N ALA A 46 13.20 -4.93 -16.67
CA ALA A 46 14.17 -6.00 -16.89
C ALA A 46 13.89 -6.74 -18.20
N GLU A 47 12.63 -7.06 -18.50
CA GLU A 47 12.23 -7.67 -19.77
C GLU A 47 12.49 -6.74 -20.96
N ALA A 48 12.22 -5.44 -20.84
CA ALA A 48 12.45 -4.48 -21.90
C ALA A 48 13.95 -4.28 -22.19
N GLU A 49 14.79 -4.27 -21.16
CA GLU A 49 16.25 -4.13 -21.28
C GLU A 49 16.89 -5.28 -22.08
N THR A 50 16.32 -6.49 -22.01
CA THR A 50 16.79 -7.62 -22.85
C THR A 50 16.54 -7.39 -24.34
N LYS A 51 15.54 -6.58 -24.71
CA LYS A 51 15.18 -6.29 -26.10
C LYS A 51 15.87 -5.02 -26.61
N CYS A 52 15.93 -4.00 -25.76
CA CYS A 52 16.52 -2.71 -26.05
C CYS A 52 17.53 -2.37 -24.95
N PRO A 53 18.85 -2.55 -25.17
CA PRO A 53 19.86 -2.25 -24.15
C PRO A 53 19.89 -0.77 -23.77
N VAL A 54 20.43 -0.46 -22.59
CA VAL A 54 20.64 0.92 -22.11
C VAL A 54 21.47 1.72 -23.13
N GLY A 55 21.04 2.95 -23.40
CA GLY A 55 21.66 3.83 -24.40
C GLY A 55 21.26 3.53 -25.84
N SER A 56 20.41 2.53 -26.10
CA SER A 56 19.82 2.38 -27.44
C SER A 56 18.86 3.53 -27.76
N ARG A 57 18.89 3.99 -29.01
CA ARG A 57 17.98 5.04 -29.51
C ARG A 57 16.56 4.51 -29.60
N PHE A 58 15.60 5.38 -29.36
CA PHE A 58 14.20 5.08 -29.64
C PHE A 58 14.01 4.76 -31.12
N GLN A 59 13.21 3.72 -31.39
CA GLN A 59 12.87 3.37 -32.75
C GLN A 59 11.94 4.43 -33.32
N ARG A 60 12.33 5.01 -34.46
CA ARG A 60 11.53 6.00 -35.17
C ARG A 60 10.25 5.37 -35.72
N MET A 61 9.11 5.92 -35.36
CA MET A 61 7.80 5.46 -35.81
C MET A 61 7.46 6.01 -37.19
N GLN A 62 6.58 5.33 -37.93
CA GLN A 62 6.21 5.69 -39.30
C GLN A 62 5.58 7.10 -39.43
N PHE A 63 5.01 7.62 -38.34
CA PHE A 63 4.39 8.95 -38.28
C PHE A 63 5.38 10.06 -37.86
N GLU A 64 6.67 9.76 -37.68
CA GLU A 64 7.66 10.77 -37.29
C GLU A 64 8.33 11.45 -38.50
N PHE A 65 7.92 12.68 -38.79
CA PHE A 65 8.44 13.52 -39.89
C PHE A 65 9.29 14.70 -39.37
N THR A 66 9.78 15.55 -40.26
CA THR A 66 10.79 16.60 -40.01
C THR A 66 10.47 17.62 -38.90
N GLY A 67 9.24 17.70 -38.42
CA GLY A 67 8.84 18.54 -37.28
C GLY A 67 8.17 17.78 -36.13
N ASN A 68 8.09 16.45 -36.19
CA ASN A 68 7.47 15.61 -35.17
C ASN A 68 8.35 14.37 -34.95
N THR A 69 9.37 14.49 -34.11
CA THR A 69 10.26 13.38 -33.74
C THR A 69 10.20 13.12 -32.25
N MET A 70 10.34 11.85 -31.87
CA MET A 70 10.48 11.40 -30.48
C MET A 70 11.91 10.88 -30.30
N ASP A 71 12.87 11.79 -30.45
CA ASP A 71 14.28 11.46 -30.26
C ASP A 71 14.61 11.22 -28.78
N GLY A 72 15.31 10.14 -28.49
CA GLY A 72 15.73 9.81 -27.14
C GLY A 72 16.47 8.48 -27.07
N HIS A 73 16.89 8.13 -25.87
CA HIS A 73 17.57 6.86 -25.58
C HIS A 73 16.95 6.20 -24.35
N PHE A 74 16.99 4.87 -24.30
CA PHE A 74 16.53 4.13 -23.14
C PHE A 74 17.53 4.26 -21.98
N ASN A 75 17.07 4.75 -20.83
CA ASN A 75 17.86 4.79 -19.59
C ASN A 75 17.14 4.08 -18.45
N TYR A 76 17.16 2.75 -18.49
CA TYR A 76 16.54 1.93 -17.44
C TYR A 76 17.21 2.15 -16.09
N THR A 77 18.55 2.34 -16.04
CA THR A 77 19.27 2.54 -14.77
C THR A 77 18.77 3.75 -13.97
N GLU A 78 18.53 4.88 -14.64
CA GLU A 78 18.02 6.08 -13.99
C GLU A 78 16.54 5.94 -13.65
N LEU A 79 15.74 5.34 -14.54
CA LEU A 79 14.33 5.07 -14.27
C LEU A 79 14.17 4.19 -13.02
N THR A 80 15.02 3.16 -12.88
CA THR A 80 15.04 2.26 -11.71
C THR A 80 15.30 3.05 -10.44
N LYS A 81 16.34 3.91 -10.44
CA LYS A 81 16.68 4.77 -9.30
C LYS A 81 15.54 5.71 -8.91
N ARG A 82 14.83 6.30 -9.89
CA ARG A 82 13.68 7.17 -9.63
C ARG A 82 12.52 6.40 -9.00
N LEU A 83 12.23 5.19 -9.49
CA LEU A 83 11.20 4.32 -8.89
C LEU A 83 11.57 3.90 -7.46
N ASP A 84 12.83 3.54 -7.21
CA ASP A 84 13.34 3.24 -5.87
C ASP A 84 13.16 4.44 -4.93
N ALA A 85 13.51 5.65 -5.40
CA ALA A 85 13.36 6.87 -4.63
C ALA A 85 11.90 7.16 -4.24
N ILE A 86 10.96 6.98 -5.18
CA ILE A 86 9.52 7.15 -4.92
C ILE A 86 9.04 6.11 -3.90
N LYS A 87 9.39 4.83 -4.07
CA LYS A 87 9.04 3.77 -3.12
C LYS A 87 9.55 4.10 -1.73
N ASN A 88 10.82 4.47 -1.61
CA ASN A 88 11.45 4.80 -0.34
C ASN A 88 10.82 6.02 0.33
N ALA A 89 10.45 7.05 -0.45
CA ALA A 89 9.75 8.21 0.08
C ALA A 89 8.37 7.85 0.66
N ILE A 90 7.59 7.01 -0.02
CA ILE A 90 6.27 6.56 0.46
C ILE A 90 6.41 5.66 1.70
N MET A 91 7.41 4.78 1.73
CA MET A 91 7.67 3.93 2.91
C MET A 91 8.09 4.77 4.12
N LYS A 92 9.00 5.75 3.91
CA LYS A 92 9.42 6.68 4.97
C LYS A 92 8.27 7.54 5.49
N GLU A 93 7.40 8.01 4.60
CA GLU A 93 6.15 8.68 4.98
C GLU A 93 5.31 7.78 5.88
N THR A 94 5.11 6.52 5.51
CA THR A 94 4.35 5.53 6.29
C THR A 94 4.96 5.28 7.67
N ASP A 95 6.29 5.20 7.76
CA ASP A 95 7.00 5.03 9.03
C ASP A 95 6.85 6.25 9.94
N SER A 96 6.82 7.46 9.36
CA SER A 96 6.63 8.70 10.12
C SER A 96 5.26 8.80 10.80
N TRP A 97 4.25 8.07 10.30
CA TRP A 97 2.91 8.06 10.87
C TRP A 97 2.88 7.48 12.29
N ALA A 98 3.78 6.54 12.61
CA ALA A 98 3.91 6.02 13.97
C ALA A 98 4.35 7.13 14.94
N GLU A 99 5.35 7.93 14.57
CA GLU A 99 5.82 9.05 15.39
C GLU A 99 4.75 10.14 15.51
N MET A 100 4.05 10.45 14.42
CA MET A 100 2.92 11.38 14.44
C MET A 100 1.78 10.88 15.32
N GLY A 101 1.51 9.58 15.34
CA GLY A 101 0.52 8.96 16.23
C GLY A 101 0.84 9.16 17.70
N ARG A 102 2.12 9.00 18.09
CA ARG A 102 2.55 9.29 19.47
C ARG A 102 2.34 10.76 19.84
N LYS A 103 2.63 11.68 18.91
CA LYS A 103 2.35 13.12 19.10
C LYS A 103 0.85 13.41 19.18
N ALA A 104 0.05 12.72 18.37
CA ALA A 104 -1.41 12.83 18.34
C ALA A 104 -2.06 12.38 19.66
N ILE A 105 -1.55 11.31 20.28
CA ILE A 105 -1.97 10.88 21.63
C ILE A 105 -1.64 11.95 22.66
N LYS A 106 -0.40 12.46 22.66
CA LYS A 106 0.05 13.48 23.62
C LYS A 106 -0.78 14.77 23.53
N ASN A 107 -1.21 15.11 22.31
CA ASN A 107 -2.01 16.31 22.04
C ASN A 107 -3.53 16.03 22.08
N GLU A 108 -3.95 14.82 22.44
CA GLU A 108 -5.35 14.38 22.52
C GLU A 108 -6.16 14.72 21.25
N THR A 109 -5.54 14.52 20.08
CA THR A 109 -6.21 14.90 18.84
C THR A 109 -7.45 14.04 18.59
N ARG A 110 -8.45 14.64 17.94
CA ARG A 110 -9.72 13.96 17.61
C ARG A 110 -9.51 12.64 16.87
N ILE A 111 -8.52 12.56 15.98
CA ILE A 111 -8.22 11.35 15.22
C ILE A 111 -7.72 10.22 16.12
N ALA A 112 -6.82 10.50 17.07
CA ALA A 112 -6.30 9.50 17.99
C ALA A 112 -7.41 8.94 18.88
N VAL A 113 -8.28 9.81 19.42
CA VAL A 113 -9.44 9.40 20.25
C VAL A 113 -10.45 8.59 19.44
N ASN A 114 -10.73 8.98 18.20
CA ASN A 114 -11.64 8.24 17.32
C ASN A 114 -11.12 6.83 17.02
N LEU A 115 -9.86 6.71 16.57
CA LEU A 115 -9.25 5.43 16.25
C LEU A 115 -9.12 4.52 17.47
N GLN A 116 -8.78 5.07 18.64
CA GLN A 116 -8.76 4.34 19.90
C GLN A 116 -10.15 3.75 20.22
N ARG A 117 -11.22 4.55 20.05
CA ARG A 117 -12.59 4.07 20.27
C ARG A 117 -13.00 2.99 19.26
N GLN A 118 -12.65 3.14 17.99
CA GLN A 118 -12.91 2.11 16.97
C GLN A 118 -12.19 0.81 17.31
N TYR A 119 -10.94 0.88 17.78
CA TYR A 119 -10.18 -0.28 18.24
C TYR A 119 -10.91 -1.02 19.37
N GLU A 120 -11.32 -0.30 20.42
CA GLU A 120 -12.02 -0.89 21.56
C GLU A 120 -13.32 -1.58 21.14
N GLN A 121 -14.11 -0.94 20.28
CA GLN A 121 -15.35 -1.50 19.74
C GLN A 121 -15.11 -2.78 18.94
N ILE A 122 -14.07 -2.80 18.09
CA ILE A 122 -13.75 -3.98 17.27
C ILE A 122 -13.26 -5.13 18.16
N VAL A 123 -12.39 -4.85 19.13
CA VAL A 123 -11.89 -5.87 20.07
C VAL A 123 -13.05 -6.48 20.87
N GLU A 124 -14.00 -5.67 21.32
CA GLU A 124 -15.19 -6.16 22.03
C GLU A 124 -16.10 -7.00 21.11
N ASP A 125 -16.35 -6.55 19.88
CA ASP A 125 -17.14 -7.31 18.89
C ASP A 125 -16.50 -8.67 18.57
N LEU A 126 -15.17 -8.73 18.41
CA LEU A 126 -14.43 -9.98 18.16
C LEU A 126 -14.51 -10.95 19.34
N LYS A 127 -14.40 -10.44 20.58
CA LYS A 127 -14.60 -11.23 21.81
C LYS A 127 -16.01 -11.79 21.90
N ASN A 128 -17.02 -10.97 21.63
CA ASN A 128 -18.44 -11.36 21.69
C ASN A 128 -18.79 -12.43 20.66
N LYS A 129 -18.26 -12.31 19.44
CA LYS A 129 -18.46 -13.27 18.35
C LYS A 129 -17.65 -14.56 18.49
N ARG A 130 -16.77 -14.66 19.50
CA ARG A 130 -15.83 -15.78 19.69
C ARG A 130 -15.00 -16.07 18.43
N HIS A 131 -14.56 -15.01 17.75
CA HIS A 131 -13.81 -15.12 16.51
C HIS A 131 -12.33 -15.35 16.84
N PHE A 132 -11.97 -16.59 17.19
CA PHE A 132 -10.61 -16.97 17.63
C PHE A 132 -9.53 -16.88 16.52
N THR A 133 -9.94 -16.57 15.29
CA THR A 133 -9.07 -16.51 14.12
C THR A 133 -8.40 -15.16 13.93
N ILE A 134 -8.80 -14.14 14.69
CA ILE A 134 -8.31 -12.77 14.58
C ILE A 134 -7.98 -12.27 15.98
N ASP A 135 -6.75 -11.79 16.17
CA ASP A 135 -6.33 -11.02 17.34
C ASP A 135 -5.85 -9.64 16.88
N ILE A 136 -6.25 -8.59 17.60
CA ILE A 136 -5.90 -7.20 17.26
C ILE A 136 -5.33 -6.54 18.51
N SER A 137 -4.17 -5.90 18.35
CA SER A 137 -3.53 -5.08 19.36
C SER A 137 -3.01 -3.76 18.76
N LEU A 138 -2.64 -2.82 19.62
CA LEU A 138 -2.00 -1.57 19.21
C LEU A 138 -0.49 -1.65 19.46
N ASP A 139 0.31 -1.16 18.52
CA ASP A 139 1.76 -1.10 18.65
C ASP A 139 2.13 -0.04 19.70
N GLU A 140 2.67 -0.47 20.85
CA GLU A 140 3.01 0.41 21.99
C GLU A 140 1.84 1.31 22.45
N GLY A 141 0.59 0.87 22.26
CA GLY A 141 -0.60 1.67 22.59
C GLY A 141 -0.89 2.82 21.61
N ASN A 142 -0.24 2.83 20.43
CA ASN A 142 -0.47 3.85 19.42
C ASN A 142 -1.72 3.53 18.56
N PRO A 143 -2.80 4.33 18.63
CA PRO A 143 -4.03 4.06 17.88
C PRO A 143 -3.88 4.29 16.37
N LEU A 144 -2.74 4.82 15.89
CA LEU A 144 -2.44 4.92 14.46
C LEU A 144 -1.66 3.71 13.93
N VAL A 145 -1.24 2.78 14.79
CA VAL A 145 -0.49 1.58 14.36
C VAL A 145 -1.11 0.35 14.98
N TRP A 146 -1.85 -0.40 14.17
CA TRP A 146 -2.54 -1.60 14.62
C TRP A 146 -1.75 -2.83 14.19
N MET A 147 -1.73 -3.82 15.07
CA MET A 147 -1.13 -5.12 14.87
C MET A 147 -2.24 -6.16 14.83
N LEU A 148 -2.50 -6.68 13.64
CA LEU A 148 -3.47 -7.73 13.38
C LEU A 148 -2.71 -9.06 13.27
N THR A 149 -3.06 -10.02 14.11
CA THR A 149 -2.62 -11.40 13.98
C THR A 149 -3.78 -12.24 13.46
N TYR A 150 -3.60 -12.82 12.28
CA TYR A 150 -4.59 -13.72 11.68
C TYR A 150 -4.11 -15.17 11.81
N PHE A 151 -4.95 -16.01 12.42
CA PHE A 151 -4.77 -17.45 12.54
C PHE A 151 -5.55 -18.12 11.42
N GLY A 152 -4.83 -18.81 10.54
CA GLY A 152 -5.44 -19.48 9.40
C GLY A 152 -6.46 -20.53 9.82
N ARG A 153 -7.65 -20.47 9.21
CA ARG A 153 -8.77 -21.34 9.59
C ARG A 153 -8.50 -22.80 9.24
N PRO A 154 -9.02 -23.74 10.04
CA PRO A 154 -9.04 -25.15 9.69
C PRO A 154 -9.63 -25.38 8.31
N MET A 155 -9.08 -26.34 7.57
CA MET A 155 -9.56 -26.74 6.23
C MET A 155 -9.45 -25.64 5.16
N THR A 156 -8.63 -24.61 5.38
CA THR A 156 -8.28 -23.61 4.34
C THR A 156 -6.84 -23.78 3.86
N HIS A 157 -6.45 -23.09 2.79
CA HIS A 157 -5.04 -23.07 2.36
C HIS A 157 -4.06 -22.43 3.35
N LEU A 158 -4.57 -21.68 4.32
CA LEU A 158 -3.80 -21.01 5.36
C LEU A 158 -3.79 -21.77 6.69
N ASP A 159 -4.41 -22.96 6.75
CA ASP A 159 -4.58 -23.76 7.96
C ASP A 159 -3.26 -23.94 8.74
N GLY A 160 -3.34 -23.65 10.04
CA GLY A 160 -2.22 -23.70 10.98
C GLY A 160 -1.26 -22.51 10.92
N GLY A 161 -1.37 -21.62 9.92
CA GLY A 161 -0.49 -20.45 9.79
C GLY A 161 -0.81 -19.30 10.76
N ILE A 162 0.22 -18.53 11.11
CA ILE A 162 0.12 -17.33 11.96
C ILE A 162 0.68 -16.13 11.21
N PHE A 163 -0.19 -15.21 10.82
CA PHE A 163 0.19 -14.07 9.98
C PHE A 163 0.10 -12.78 10.77
N ARG A 164 1.25 -12.14 10.99
CA ARG A 164 1.32 -10.80 11.60
C ARG A 164 1.21 -9.75 10.52
N ILE A 165 0.31 -8.82 10.71
CA ILE A 165 -0.05 -7.78 9.75
C ILE A 165 -0.02 -6.45 10.48
N LYS A 166 0.84 -5.54 10.02
CA LYS A 166 0.90 -4.16 10.50
C LYS A 166 -0.02 -3.30 9.66
N ILE A 167 -0.89 -2.55 10.31
CA ILE A 167 -1.77 -1.56 9.69
C ILE A 167 -1.34 -0.19 10.19
N ALA A 168 -0.69 0.59 9.33
CA ALA A 168 -0.29 1.96 9.63
C ALA A 168 -1.35 2.94 9.09
N LEU A 169 -1.83 3.81 9.97
CA LEU A 169 -2.88 4.79 9.70
C LEU A 169 -2.27 6.19 9.62
N SER A 170 -2.68 6.95 8.61
CA SER A 170 -2.29 8.35 8.50
C SER A 170 -3.01 9.19 9.55
N PRO A 171 -2.38 10.26 10.09
CA PRO A 171 -3.10 11.31 10.81
C PRO A 171 -4.24 11.95 10.02
N ASN A 172 -4.20 11.86 8.68
CA ASN A 172 -5.23 12.36 7.76
C ASN A 172 -6.28 11.30 7.40
N PHE A 173 -6.34 10.17 8.09
CA PHE A 173 -7.38 9.16 7.85
C PHE A 173 -8.79 9.78 8.09
N PRO A 174 -9.76 9.60 7.18
CA PRO A 174 -9.79 8.64 6.06
C PRO A 174 -9.35 9.18 4.69
N ASP A 175 -8.92 10.43 4.57
CA ASP A 175 -8.48 10.99 3.27
C ASP A 175 -7.24 10.24 2.76
N GLU A 176 -6.32 9.89 3.66
CA GLU A 176 -5.22 8.96 3.41
C GLU A 176 -5.54 7.58 3.98
N GLN A 177 -5.54 6.59 3.09
CA GLN A 177 -5.99 5.24 3.43
C GLN A 177 -4.87 4.42 4.12
N PRO A 178 -5.23 3.41 4.94
CA PRO A 178 -4.25 2.66 5.73
C PRO A 178 -3.26 1.90 4.85
N ARG A 179 -1.99 1.84 5.29
CA ARG A 179 -0.95 1.00 4.68
C ARG A 179 -0.87 -0.32 5.44
N VAL A 180 -1.21 -1.40 4.74
CA VAL A 180 -1.27 -2.75 5.30
C VAL A 180 -0.08 -3.55 4.81
N ILE A 181 0.74 -4.00 5.76
CA ILE A 181 1.99 -4.69 5.53
C ILE A 181 1.95 -6.02 6.27
N VAL A 182 1.92 -7.12 5.52
CA VAL A 182 2.04 -8.47 6.04
C VAL A 182 3.50 -8.70 6.40
N GLN A 183 3.80 -8.72 7.69
CA GLN A 183 5.16 -8.89 8.20
C GLN A 183 5.63 -10.33 8.06
N THR A 184 4.71 -11.30 8.16
CA THR A 184 5.02 -12.71 7.95
C THR A 184 5.11 -13.01 6.45
N PRO A 185 6.25 -13.47 5.91
CA PRO A 185 6.38 -13.75 4.49
C PRO A 185 5.38 -14.82 4.02
N LEU A 186 4.50 -14.45 3.09
CA LEU A 186 3.44 -15.32 2.58
C LEU A 186 3.42 -15.27 1.05
N PHE A 187 3.43 -16.45 0.41
CA PHE A 187 3.40 -16.57 -1.05
C PHE A 187 1.95 -16.45 -1.56
N HIS A 188 1.49 -15.22 -1.76
CA HIS A 188 0.11 -14.92 -2.11
C HIS A 188 -0.01 -13.90 -3.24
N HIS A 189 -1.01 -14.04 -4.12
CA HIS A 189 -1.14 -13.19 -5.30
C HIS A 189 -1.45 -11.71 -4.99
N ARG A 190 -2.10 -11.44 -3.84
CA ARG A 190 -2.41 -10.07 -3.37
C ARG A 190 -1.32 -9.43 -2.51
N ILE A 191 -0.25 -10.15 -2.19
CA ILE A 191 0.82 -9.67 -1.30
C ILE A 191 2.08 -9.43 -2.12
N SER A 192 2.57 -8.19 -2.11
CA SER A 192 3.82 -7.83 -2.80
C SER A 192 5.02 -8.52 -2.14
N LYS A 193 6.17 -8.51 -2.81
CA LYS A 193 7.41 -9.05 -2.22
C LYS A 193 7.83 -8.35 -0.93
N ASP A 194 7.45 -7.08 -0.76
CA ASP A 194 7.68 -6.30 0.46
C ASP A 194 6.57 -6.47 1.51
N GLY A 195 5.62 -7.40 1.29
CA GLY A 195 4.51 -7.65 2.20
C GLY A 195 3.32 -6.70 2.04
N ILE A 196 3.32 -5.78 1.06
CA ILE A 196 2.21 -4.84 0.88
C ILE A 196 0.97 -5.60 0.40
N LEU A 197 -0.12 -5.52 1.16
CA LEU A 197 -1.37 -6.20 0.84
C LEU A 197 -2.28 -5.33 -0.04
N CYS A 198 -2.82 -5.92 -1.11
CA CYS A 198 -3.95 -5.37 -1.84
C CYS A 198 -5.26 -5.94 -1.32
N TYR A 199 -6.15 -5.04 -0.91
CA TYR A 199 -7.47 -5.35 -0.37
C TYR A 199 -8.43 -4.20 -0.69
N PHE A 200 -9.73 -4.47 -0.62
CA PHE A 200 -10.79 -3.53 -1.00
C PHE A 200 -11.84 -3.44 0.12
N PRO A 201 -11.74 -2.46 1.03
CA PRO A 201 -12.72 -2.29 2.10
C PRO A 201 -14.06 -1.80 1.54
N LYS A 202 -15.15 -2.21 2.18
CA LYS A 202 -16.52 -1.77 1.81
C LYS A 202 -16.81 -0.32 2.20
N LYS A 203 -16.15 0.16 3.26
CA LYS A 203 -16.20 1.54 3.77
C LYS A 203 -14.78 1.99 4.08
N LEU A 204 -14.42 3.19 3.61
CA LEU A 204 -13.04 3.71 3.65
C LEU A 204 -12.71 4.41 4.97
N GLU A 205 -13.74 4.73 5.75
CA GLU A 205 -13.70 5.47 6.99
C GLU A 205 -13.82 4.59 8.25
N ASP A 206 -14.16 3.31 8.05
CA ASP A 206 -14.46 2.36 9.12
C ASP A 206 -13.37 1.28 9.22
N MET A 207 -12.61 1.31 10.32
CA MET A 207 -11.54 0.33 10.56
C MET A 207 -12.03 -1.11 10.58
N LYS A 208 -13.29 -1.35 10.95
CA LYS A 208 -13.86 -2.70 10.92
C LYS A 208 -13.97 -3.21 9.49
N ALA A 209 -14.41 -2.37 8.56
CA ALA A 209 -14.49 -2.72 7.15
C ALA A 209 -13.10 -2.97 6.54
N HIS A 210 -12.06 -2.27 7.03
CA HIS A 210 -10.67 -2.57 6.67
C HIS A 210 -10.21 -3.95 7.18
N VAL A 211 -10.43 -4.25 8.46
CA VAL A 211 -10.06 -5.56 9.05
C VAL A 211 -10.76 -6.70 8.32
N GLU A 212 -12.07 -6.59 8.09
CA GLU A 212 -12.84 -7.60 7.36
C GLU A 212 -12.30 -7.82 5.94
N ALA A 213 -11.99 -6.74 5.21
CA ALA A 213 -11.46 -6.84 3.85
C ALA A 213 -10.02 -7.37 3.78
N ILE A 214 -9.20 -7.12 4.81
CA ILE A 214 -7.87 -7.73 4.92
C ILE A 214 -7.99 -9.25 5.04
N VAL A 215 -8.88 -9.73 5.91
CA VAL A 215 -9.11 -11.17 6.11
C VAL A 215 -9.72 -11.80 4.86
N GLU A 216 -10.73 -11.17 4.27
CA GLU A 216 -11.33 -11.60 3.00
C GLU A 216 -10.26 -11.69 1.90
N ALA A 217 -9.32 -10.75 1.84
CA ALA A 217 -8.25 -10.78 0.86
C ALA A 217 -7.22 -11.90 1.05
N LEU A 218 -7.09 -12.45 2.25
CA LEU A 218 -6.21 -13.60 2.54
C LEU A 218 -6.94 -14.94 2.39
N GLU A 219 -8.24 -14.98 2.69
CA GLU A 219 -9.09 -16.18 2.61
C GLU A 219 -9.64 -16.45 1.20
N ASP A 220 -9.38 -15.58 0.21
CA ASP A 220 -9.92 -15.69 -1.14
C ASP A 220 -9.25 -16.83 -1.95
N GLU A 221 -9.76 -18.05 -1.81
CA GLU A 221 -9.16 -19.26 -2.41
C GLU A 221 -9.37 -19.39 -3.92
N SER A 222 -10.46 -18.84 -4.46
CA SER A 222 -10.79 -18.94 -5.89
C SER A 222 -11.49 -17.68 -6.43
N PRO A 223 -10.83 -16.51 -6.34
CA PRO A 223 -11.39 -15.28 -6.86
C PRO A 223 -11.56 -15.31 -8.38
N PRO A 224 -12.54 -14.54 -8.92
CA PRO A 224 -12.51 -14.20 -10.34
C PRO A 224 -11.23 -13.42 -10.68
N TYR A 225 -10.77 -13.53 -11.94
CA TYR A 225 -9.61 -12.78 -12.40
C TYR A 225 -9.85 -11.28 -12.31
N ASP A 226 -9.11 -10.59 -11.43
CA ASP A 226 -9.06 -9.13 -11.37
C ASP A 226 -7.63 -8.66 -11.68
N PRO A 227 -7.38 -7.96 -12.81
CA PRO A 227 -6.06 -7.43 -13.14
C PRO A 227 -5.56 -6.37 -12.16
N ARG A 228 -6.43 -5.83 -11.29
CA ARG A 228 -6.04 -4.87 -10.25
C ARG A 228 -5.50 -5.54 -8.99
N ALA A 229 -5.72 -6.84 -8.83
CA ALA A 229 -5.31 -7.63 -7.67
C ALA A 229 -4.09 -8.52 -7.94
N THR A 230 -3.42 -8.33 -9.09
CA THR A 230 -2.21 -9.06 -9.51
C THR A 230 -0.93 -8.37 -9.01
N VAL A 231 -0.84 -8.17 -7.69
CA VAL A 231 0.26 -7.47 -7.03
C VAL A 231 1.58 -8.24 -7.14
N ASN A 232 1.52 -9.56 -7.01
CA ASN A 232 2.69 -10.41 -7.15
C ASN A 232 2.67 -11.12 -8.49
N PRO A 233 3.42 -10.65 -9.51
CA PRO A 233 3.32 -11.17 -10.87
C PRO A 233 3.73 -12.65 -10.97
N GLU A 234 4.69 -13.10 -10.15
CA GLU A 234 5.11 -14.50 -10.11
C GLU A 234 3.99 -15.39 -9.55
N CYS A 235 3.40 -14.99 -8.41
CA CYS A 235 2.26 -15.69 -7.82
C CYS A 235 1.06 -15.70 -8.76
N SER A 236 0.69 -14.55 -9.33
CA SER A 236 -0.47 -14.41 -10.22
C SER A 236 -0.33 -15.28 -11.47
N LYS A 237 0.88 -15.36 -12.06
CA LYS A 237 1.15 -16.24 -13.20
C LYS A 237 0.94 -17.71 -12.84
N LEU A 238 1.39 -18.13 -11.65
CA LEU A 238 1.22 -19.52 -11.23
C LEU A 238 -0.23 -19.84 -10.86
N PHE A 239 -0.88 -18.92 -10.16
CA PHE A 239 -2.24 -19.09 -9.66
C PHE A 239 -3.24 -19.22 -10.82
N TRP A 240 -3.14 -18.34 -11.83
CA TRP A 240 -4.02 -18.34 -13.01
C TRP A 240 -3.45 -19.08 -14.22
N GLY A 241 -2.36 -19.82 -14.03
CA GLY A 241 -1.72 -20.63 -15.06
C GLY A 241 -2.39 -21.98 -15.28
N SER A 242 -1.60 -22.91 -15.81
CA SER A 242 -2.02 -24.29 -16.08
C SER A 242 -2.32 -25.08 -14.79
N ALA A 243 -2.88 -26.29 -14.92
CA ALA A 243 -3.09 -27.17 -13.78
C ALA A 243 -1.78 -27.53 -13.03
N GLU A 244 -0.65 -27.58 -13.74
CA GLU A 244 0.67 -27.80 -13.12
C GLU A 244 1.16 -26.57 -12.35
N ASP A 245 0.90 -25.38 -12.88
CA ASP A 245 1.27 -24.13 -12.23
C ASP A 245 0.48 -23.91 -10.94
N LYS A 246 -0.82 -24.23 -10.95
CA LYS A 246 -1.66 -24.23 -9.75
C LYS A 246 -1.14 -25.18 -8.68
N LYS A 247 -0.65 -26.37 -9.07
CA LYS A 247 0.00 -27.31 -8.14
C LYS A 247 1.28 -26.72 -7.54
N LYS A 248 2.10 -26.04 -8.35
CA LYS A 248 3.31 -25.35 -7.87
C LYS A 248 2.95 -24.21 -6.91
N TYR A 249 1.96 -23.39 -7.24
CA TYR A 249 1.44 -22.33 -6.37
C TYR A 249 1.04 -22.89 -5.01
N ASN A 250 0.16 -23.89 -4.99
CA ASN A 250 -0.32 -24.50 -3.73
C ASN A 250 0.83 -25.09 -2.89
N ARG A 251 1.84 -25.68 -3.54
CA ARG A 251 3.04 -26.17 -2.85
C ARG A 251 3.87 -25.04 -2.24
N MET A 252 4.04 -23.93 -2.94
CA MET A 252 4.77 -22.75 -2.45
C MET A 252 4.02 -22.06 -1.32
N LEU A 253 2.69 -21.88 -1.48
CA LEU A 253 1.81 -21.34 -0.45
C LEU A 253 1.91 -22.15 0.84
N ARG A 254 1.72 -23.48 0.79
CA ARG A 254 1.87 -24.36 1.97
C ARG A 254 3.23 -24.24 2.64
N ARG A 255 4.32 -24.14 1.86
CA ARG A 255 5.67 -23.94 2.42
C ARG A 255 5.79 -22.59 3.14
N SER A 256 5.22 -21.52 2.59
CA SER A 256 5.22 -20.22 3.27
C SER A 256 4.33 -20.21 4.52
N VAL A 257 3.21 -20.93 4.51
CA VAL A 257 2.35 -21.12 5.68
C VAL A 257 3.10 -21.87 6.77
N GLN A 258 3.81 -22.96 6.44
CA GLN A 258 4.60 -23.70 7.43
C GLN A 258 5.69 -22.82 8.08
N ARG A 259 6.39 -22.00 7.29
CA ARG A 259 7.39 -21.04 7.78
C ARG A 259 6.82 -19.91 8.64
N SER A 260 5.51 -19.67 8.58
CA SER A 260 4.87 -18.63 9.40
C SER A 260 4.86 -18.95 10.89
N ILE A 261 5.07 -20.23 11.23
CA ILE A 261 5.03 -20.78 12.59
C ILE A 261 6.46 -20.91 13.17
N GLU A 262 7.48 -20.94 12.31
CA GLU A 262 8.91 -20.99 12.67
C GLU A 262 9.41 -19.63 13.18
#